data_AF-A0A645JJX0-F1
#
_entry.id   AF-A0A645JJX0-F1
#
_cell.length_a   1.000
_cell.length_b   1.000
_cell.length_c   1.000
_cell.angle_alpha   90.00
_cell.angle_beta   90.00
_cell.angle_gamma   90.00
#
_symmetry.space_group_name_H-M   'P 1'
#
loop_
_entity.id
_entity.type
_entity.pdbx_description
1 polymer ?
#
loop_
_entity_poly.entity_id
_entity_poly.type
_entity_poly.pdbx_seq_one_letter_code
_entity_poly.pdbx_strand_id
1 'polypeptide(L)'
;MLIFEQPHAADLLGAWLPIFYAGAISAAMGYTLQILGQKGTDPTLASLILSLESVFAALGGWLVLGQTLTMRELFGCALVFAAILLAQLPVAHRQKSEGSL
;
A
#
# COMPACT_ATOMS: atom_id res chain seq x y z
N MET A 1 11.25 9.69 24.02
CA MET A 1 11.89 8.36 24.14
C MET A 1 13.09 8.23 23.17
N LEU A 2 14.03 9.19 23.23
CA LEU A 2 15.30 9.16 22.46
C LEU A 2 16.51 9.45 23.36
N ILE A 3 16.25 9.67 24.65
CA ILE A 3 17.24 10.08 25.66
C ILE A 3 17.73 8.85 26.47
N PHE A 4 17.02 7.71 26.38
CA PHE A 4 17.28 6.50 27.18
C PHE A 4 17.52 5.23 26.35
N GLU A 5 17.32 5.25 25.03
CA GLU A 5 17.87 4.21 24.17
C GLU A 5 19.37 4.50 24.06
N GLN A 6 20.23 3.54 24.40
CA GLN A 6 21.64 3.60 23.99
C GLN A 6 21.72 2.95 22.61
N PRO A 7 21.69 3.70 21.48
CA PRO A 7 21.95 3.13 20.17
C PRO A 7 23.39 2.63 20.16
N HIS A 8 23.58 1.37 20.56
CA HIS A 8 24.88 0.73 20.43
C HIS A 8 25.12 0.54 18.94
N ALA A 9 26.17 1.16 18.42
CA ALA A 9 26.60 0.96 17.04
C ALA A 9 26.84 -0.53 16.71
N ALA A 10 27.11 -1.35 17.73
CA ALA A 10 27.19 -2.80 17.63
C ALA A 10 25.85 -3.45 17.19
N ASP A 11 24.70 -2.96 17.67
CA ASP A 11 23.39 -3.49 17.29
C ASP A 11 23.01 -3.07 15.87
N LEU A 12 23.43 -1.88 15.44
CA LEU A 12 23.33 -1.46 14.03
C LEU A 12 24.19 -2.32 13.11
N LEU A 13 25.43 -2.64 13.54
CA LEU A 13 26.30 -3.57 12.80
C LEU A 13 25.77 -5.01 12.83
N GLY A 14 25.04 -5.42 13.87
CA GLY A 14 24.40 -6.73 13.95
C GLY A 14 23.14 -6.84 13.09
N ALA A 15 22.35 -5.77 13.03
CA ALA A 15 21.11 -5.68 12.25
C ALA A 15 21.32 -5.11 10.83
N TRP A 16 22.56 -4.95 10.38
CA TRP A 16 22.88 -4.39 9.06
C TRP A 16 22.17 -5.13 7.92
N LEU A 17 22.03 -6.46 8.03
CA LEU A 17 21.41 -7.31 7.02
C LEU A 17 19.89 -7.09 6.90
N PRO A 18 19.08 -7.16 7.98
CA PRO A 18 17.67 -6.82 7.91
C PRO A 18 17.42 -5.35 7.54
N ILE A 19 18.28 -4.41 7.97
CA ILE A 19 18.18 -3.00 7.56
C ILE A 19 18.42 -2.84 6.05
N PHE A 20 19.46 -3.49 5.53
CA PHE A 20 19.76 -3.46 4.10
C PHE A 20 18.65 -4.13 3.28
N TYR A 21 18.13 -5.27 3.73
CA TYR A 21 17.02 -5.95 3.07
C TYR A 21 15.75 -5.09 3.05
N ALA A 22 15.37 -4.50 4.18
CA ALA A 22 14.19 -3.63 4.26
C ALA A 22 14.34 -2.35 3.42
N GLY A 23 15.51 -1.70 3.45
CA GLY A 23 15.75 -0.46 2.73
C GLY A 23 15.99 -0.65 1.23
N ALA A 24 16.98 -1.47 0.86
CA ALA A 24 17.41 -1.60 -0.53
C ALA A 24 16.46 -2.50 -1.34
N ILE A 25 16.04 -3.63 -0.77
CA ILE A 25 15.22 -4.59 -1.51
C ILE A 25 13.74 -4.26 -1.36
N SER A 26 13.22 -4.12 -0.14
CA SER A 26 11.77 -3.87 0.01
C SER A 26 11.39 -2.46 -0.44
N ALA A 27 12.03 -1.41 0.08
CA ALA A 27 11.63 -0.04 -0.23
C ALA A 27 12.14 0.42 -1.60
N ALA A 28 13.45 0.39 -1.87
CA ALA A 28 13.99 0.98 -3.10
C ALA A 28 13.56 0.21 -4.36
N MET A 29 13.64 -1.12 -4.37
CA MET A 29 13.19 -1.92 -5.51
C MET A 29 11.67 -1.88 -5.67
N GLY A 30 10.93 -2.01 -4.56
CA GLY A 30 9.47 -1.96 -4.55
C GLY A 30 8.92 -0.65 -5.11
N TYR A 31 9.36 0.49 -4.59
CA TYR A 31 8.91 1.80 -5.07
C TYR A 31 9.37 2.08 -6.51
N THR A 32 10.55 1.62 -6.92
CA THR A 32 11.01 1.79 -8.31
C THR A 32 10.09 1.04 -9.28
N LEU A 33 9.75 -0.22 -8.96
CA LEU A 33 8.80 -1.00 -9.75
C LEU A 33 7.39 -0.40 -9.69
N GLN A 34 6.95 0.11 -8.54
CA GLN A 34 5.67 0.81 -8.38
C GLN A 34 5.59 2.01 -9.33
N ILE A 35 6.61 2.87 -9.33
CA ILE A 35 6.68 4.05 -10.20
C ILE A 35 6.72 3.63 -11.68
N LEU A 36 7.50 2.60 -12.01
CA LEU A 36 7.64 2.14 -13.39
C LEU A 36 6.36 1.50 -13.92
N GLY A 37 5.63 0.75 -13.08
CA GLY A 37 4.35 0.14 -13.43
C GLY A 37 3.19 1.14 -13.49
N GLN A 38 3.22 2.18 -12.65
CA GLN A 38 2.24 3.27 -12.71
C GLN A 38 2.55 4.28 -13.82
N LYS A 39 3.73 4.19 -14.46
CA LYS A 39 4.13 5.08 -15.56
C LYS A 39 3.22 4.88 -16.77
N GLY A 40 2.45 5.91 -17.12
CA GLY A 40 1.51 5.88 -18.24
C GLY A 40 0.13 5.30 -17.90
N THR A 41 -0.12 4.98 -16.63
CA THR A 41 -1.44 4.65 -16.10
C THR A 41 -2.17 5.93 -15.69
N ASP A 42 -3.50 5.98 -15.85
CA ASP A 42 -4.31 7.12 -15.43
C ASP A 42 -4.10 7.42 -13.92
N PRO A 43 -3.93 8.69 -13.50
CA PRO A 43 -3.70 9.05 -12.10
C PRO A 43 -4.76 8.51 -11.13
N THR A 44 -6.00 8.34 -11.61
CA THR A 44 -7.10 7.76 -10.84
C THR A 44 -6.83 6.29 -10.56
N LEU A 45 -6.48 5.51 -11.59
CA LEU A 45 -6.16 4.09 -11.44
C LEU A 45 -4.90 3.89 -10.58
N ALA A 46 -3.88 4.74 -10.76
CA ALA A 46 -2.64 4.69 -9.99
C ALA A 46 -2.89 4.94 -8.49
N SER A 47 -3.69 5.95 -8.14
CA SER A 47 -4.04 6.25 -6.74
C SER A 47 -4.94 5.17 -6.10
N LEU A 48 -5.82 4.54 -6.88
CA LEU A 48 -6.61 3.39 -6.46
C LEU A 48 -5.72 2.17 -6.15
N ILE A 49 -4.75 1.87 -7.03
CA ILE A 49 -3.77 0.79 -6.80
C ILE A 49 -2.93 1.05 -5.55
N LEU A 50 -2.46 2.28 -5.34
CA LEU A 50 -1.68 2.65 -4.15
C LEU A 50 -2.51 2.48 -2.86
N SER A 51 -3.79 2.85 -2.90
CA SER A 51 -4.70 2.63 -1.76
C SER A 51 -4.91 1.14 -1.48
N LEU A 52 -4.98 0.33 -2.53
CA LEU A 52 -5.15 -1.12 -2.47
C LEU A 52 -3.89 -1.87 -1.99
N GLU A 53 -2.71 -1.25 -2.07
CA GLU A 53 -1.44 -1.83 -1.57
C GLU A 53 -1.56 -2.28 -0.11
N SER A 54 -2.15 -1.43 0.75
CA SER A 54 -2.36 -1.72 2.17
C SER A 54 -3.26 -2.94 2.43
N VAL A 55 -4.26 -3.16 1.58
CA VAL A 55 -5.18 -4.30 1.64
C VAL A 55 -4.43 -5.59 1.31
N PHE A 56 -3.62 -5.58 0.25
CA PHE A 56 -2.76 -6.72 -0.10
C PHE A 56 -1.68 -6.98 0.95
N ALA A 57 -1.08 -5.94 1.54
CA ALA A 57 -0.12 -6.08 2.61
C ALA A 57 -0.74 -6.74 3.86
N ALA A 58 -1.96 -6.35 4.24
CA ALA A 58 -2.69 -6.96 5.35
C ALA A 58 -3.04 -8.44 5.06
N LEU A 59 -3.53 -8.75 3.85
CA LEU A 59 -3.81 -10.13 3.44
C LEU A 59 -2.54 -10.99 3.39
N GLY A 60 -1.43 -10.41 2.89
CA GLY A 60 -0.12 -11.04 2.89
C GLY A 60 0.40 -11.29 4.30
N GLY A 61 0.23 -10.35 5.23
CA GLY A 61 0.57 -10.54 6.65
C GLY A 61 -0.22 -11.67 7.31
N TRP A 62 -1.51 -11.79 7.00
CA TRP A 62 -2.33 -12.91 7.47
C TRP A 62 -1.89 -14.25 6.88
N LEU A 63 -1.67 -14.31 5.56
CA LEU A 63 -1.37 -15.56 4.85
C LEU A 63 0.08 -16.03 5.01
N VAL A 64 1.05 -15.12 4.93
CA VAL A 64 2.49 -15.42 4.93
C VAL A 64 3.05 -15.38 6.35
N LEU A 65 2.65 -14.39 7.15
CA LEU A 65 3.16 -14.19 8.51
C LEU A 65 2.29 -14.87 9.58
N GLY A 66 1.11 -15.36 9.22
CA GLY A 66 0.16 -16.01 10.13
C GLY A 66 -0.49 -15.06 11.14
N GLN A 67 -0.48 -13.74 10.88
CA GLN A 67 -1.09 -12.77 11.78
C GLN A 67 -2.61 -12.94 11.83
N THR A 68 -3.18 -13.13 13.03
CA THR A 68 -4.63 -13.30 13.16
C THR A 68 -5.37 -12.01 12.83
N LEU A 69 -5.99 -11.94 11.65
CA LEU A 69 -6.96 -10.90 11.34
C LEU A 69 -8.26 -11.18 12.10
N THR A 70 -8.65 -10.23 12.93
CA THR A 70 -9.96 -10.24 13.59
C THR A 70 -11.08 -10.10 12.57
N MET A 71 -12.29 -10.58 12.91
CA MET A 71 -13.46 -10.46 12.02
C MET A 71 -13.77 -9.01 11.62
N ARG A 72 -13.41 -8.04 12.46
CA ARG A 72 -13.55 -6.60 12.15
C ARG A 72 -12.56 -6.14 11.09
N GLU A 73 -11.31 -6.59 11.15
CA GLU A 73 -10.30 -6.25 10.14
C GLU A 73 -10.60 -6.91 8.80
N LEU A 74 -11.07 -8.16 8.83
CA LEU A 74 -11.52 -8.85 7.61
C LEU A 74 -12.69 -8.13 6.94
N PHE A 75 -13.67 -7.67 7.73
CA PHE A 75 -14.81 -6.89 7.24
C PHE A 75 -14.37 -5.54 6.66
N GLY A 76 -13.47 -4.82 7.35
CA GLY A 76 -12.91 -3.56 6.84
C GLY A 76 -12.12 -3.76 5.55
N CYS A 77 -11.30 -4.81 5.48
CA CYS A 77 -10.55 -5.20 4.30
C CYS A 77 -11.47 -5.47 3.10
N ALA A 78 -12.54 -6.25 3.31
CA ALA A 78 -13.56 -6.53 2.28
C ALA A 78 -14.30 -5.26 1.83
N LEU A 79 -14.61 -4.34 2.75
CA LEU A 79 -15.29 -3.09 2.46
C LEU A 79 -14.43 -2.14 1.62
N VAL A 80 -13.16 -1.98 1.98
CA VAL A 80 -12.19 -1.18 1.19
C VAL A 80 -11.99 -1.80 -0.19
N PHE A 81 -11.82 -3.13 -0.26
CA PHE A 81 -11.69 -3.86 -1.52
C PHE A 81 -12.90 -3.65 -2.44
N ALA A 82 -14.11 -3.77 -1.89
CA ALA A 82 -15.35 -3.54 -2.63
C ALA A 82 -15.49 -2.07 -3.09
N ALA A 83 -15.16 -1.10 -2.23
CA ALA A 83 -15.18 0.31 -2.58
C ALA A 83 -14.24 0.64 -3.74
N ILE A 84 -13.02 0.07 -3.73
CA ILE A 84 -12.03 0.23 -4.79
C ILE A 84 -12.53 -0.41 -6.09
N LEU A 85 -13.06 -1.64 -6.04
CA LEU A 85 -13.65 -2.28 -7.23
C LEU A 85 -14.80 -1.47 -7.84
N LEU A 86 -15.67 -0.89 -6.99
CA LEU A 86 -16.75 -0.02 -7.43
C LEU A 86 -16.24 1.30 -8.02
N ALA A 87 -15.18 1.88 -7.47
CA ALA A 87 -14.56 3.11 -7.99
C ALA A 87 -13.84 2.89 -9.33
N GLN A 88 -13.30 1.69 -9.56
CA GLN A 88 -12.66 1.30 -10.82
C GLN A 88 -13.67 1.00 -11.94
N LEU A 89 -14.95 0.77 -11.62
CA LEU A 89 -15.99 0.63 -12.63
C LEU A 89 -16.22 2.00 -13.27
N PRO A 90 -16.02 2.14 -14.59
CA PRO A 90 -16.26 3.40 -15.28
C PRO A 90 -17.75 3.73 -15.15
N VAL A 91 -18.06 4.66 -14.25
CA VAL A 91 -19.39 5.28 -14.21
C VAL A 91 -19.49 6.05 -15.52
N ALA A 92 -20.24 5.49 -16.48
CA ALA A 92 -20.55 6.16 -17.73
C ALA A 92 -21.16 7.51 -17.38
N HIS A 93 -20.32 8.55 -17.43
CA HIS A 93 -20.70 9.90 -17.11
C HIS A 93 -21.70 10.30 -18.18
N ARG A 94 -22.99 10.23 -17.86
CA ARG A 94 -24.00 11.03 -18.54
C ARG A 94 -23.53 12.46 -18.33
N GLN A 95 -22.86 13.02 -19.34
CA GLN A 95 -22.56 14.44 -19.41
C GLN A 95 -23.86 15.17 -19.12
N LYS A 96 -23.98 15.70 -17.90
CA LYS A 96 -24.93 16.76 -17.66
C LYS A 96 -24.30 17.96 -18.34
N SER A 97 -24.80 18.26 -19.54
CA SER A 97 -24.65 19.54 -20.19
C SER A 97 -25.02 20.61 -19.17
N GLU A 98 -24.02 21.20 -18.53
CA GLU A 98 -24.16 22.48 -17.85
C GLU A 98 -24.30 23.53 -18.94
N GLY A 99 -25.56 23.86 -19.20
CA GLY A 99 -26.07 25.19 -19.50
C GLY A 99 -25.25 26.07 -20.43
N SER A 100 -25.68 26.10 -21.69
CA SER A 100 -25.95 27.35 -22.41
C SER A 100 -26.28 28.50 -21.45
N LEU A 101 -25.48 29.57 -21.49
CA LEU A 101 -25.91 30.95 -21.75
C LEU A 101 -24.68 31.81 -22.08
#